data_AF-A0A941VKL2-F1
#
_entry.id   AF-A0A941VKL2-F1
#
_cell.length_a   1.000
_cell.length_b   1.000
_cell.length_c   1.000
_cell.angle_alpha   90.00
_cell.angle_beta   90.00
_cell.angle_gamma   90.00
#
_symmetry.space_group_name_H-M   'P 1'
#
loop_
_entity.id
_entity.type
_entity.pdbx_description
1 polymer ?
#
loop_
_entity_poly.entity_id
_entity_poly.type
_entity_poly.pdbx_seq_one_letter_code
_entity_poly.pdbx_strand_id
1 'polypeptide(L)' 'KGRTLMEALCVLGSMKLEGQIDPDLFDIFINEKVYLSYAEKFLSPKQIDNVVLSQIPGYASPTQ' A
#
# COMPACT_ATOMS: atom_id res chain seq x y z
N LYS A 1 -10.98 -12.15 -11.62
CA LYS A 1 -9.61 -11.58 -11.57
C LYS A 1 -9.50 -10.84 -10.24
N GLY A 2 -8.62 -11.29 -9.34
CA GLY A 2 -8.35 -10.56 -8.11
C GLY A 2 -7.59 -9.27 -8.41
N ARG A 3 -7.79 -8.22 -7.60
CA ARG A 3 -6.99 -7.01 -7.68
C ARG A 3 -5.52 -7.34 -7.40
N THR A 4 -4.63 -6.61 -8.05
CA THR A 4 -3.19 -6.72 -7.76
C THR A 4 -2.84 -5.98 -6.47
N LEU A 5 -1.65 -6.26 -5.92
CA LEU A 5 -1.17 -5.61 -4.71
C LEU A 5 -1.10 -4.09 -4.88
N MET A 6 -0.61 -3.62 -6.04
CA MET A 6 -0.56 -2.20 -6.35
C MET A 6 -1.95 -1.55 -6.41
N GLU A 7 -2.94 -2.20 -7.03
CA GLU A 7 -4.32 -1.68 -7.03
C GLU A 7 -4.89 -1.56 -5.62
N ALA A 8 -4.62 -2.53 -4.74
CA ALA A 8 -5.06 -2.48 -3.35
C ALA A 8 -4.40 -1.32 -2.59
N LEU A 9 -3.10 -1.10 -2.80
CA LEU A 9 -2.37 0.02 -2.19
C LEU A 9 -2.84 1.37 -2.71
N CYS A 10 -3.19 1.49 -3.99
CA CYS A 10 -3.80 2.71 -4.52
C CYS A 10 -5.12 3.04 -3.82
N VAL A 11 -5.99 2.04 -3.63
CA VAL A 11 -7.25 2.24 -2.91
C VAL A 11 -7.02 2.66 -1.48
N LEU A 12 -6.09 2.02 -0.76
CA LEU A 12 -5.75 2.41 0.61
C LEU A 12 -5.18 3.84 0.68
N GLY A 13 -4.36 4.23 -0.30
CA GLY A 13 -3.86 5.59 -0.43
C GLY A 13 -4.96 6.62 -0.66
N SER A 14 -5.97 6.31 -1.48
CA SER A 14 -7.16 7.14 -1.64
C SER A 14 -7.96 7.25 -0.34
N MET A 15 -8.14 6.15 0.38
CA MET A 15 -8.83 6.15 1.68
C MET A 15 -8.09 7.00 2.74
N LYS A 16 -6.75 7.05 2.71
CA LYS A 16 -5.96 8.00 3.50
C LYS A 16 -6.33 9.45 3.14
N LEU A 17 -6.36 9.79 1.85
CA LEU A 17 -6.70 11.14 1.38
C LEU A 17 -8.14 11.54 1.75
N GLU A 18 -9.05 10.58 1.77
CA GLU A 18 -10.44 10.77 2.19
C GLU A 18 -10.62 10.81 3.73
N GLY A 19 -9.53 10.64 4.50
CA GLY A 19 -9.55 10.67 5.96
C GLY A 19 -10.21 9.44 6.60
N GLN A 20 -10.36 8.34 5.84
CA GLN A 20 -10.91 7.08 6.34
C GLN A 20 -9.86 6.19 7.01
N ILE A 21 -8.57 6.47 6.77
CA ILE A 21 -7.43 5.75 7.35
C ILE A 21 -6.54 6.78 8.05
N ASP A 22 -6.00 6.39 9.19
CA ASP A 22 -5.02 7.18 9.93
C ASP A 22 -3.73 7.34 9.09
N PRO A 23 -3.30 8.59 8.80
CA PRO A 23 -2.18 8.85 7.91
C PRO A 23 -0.85 8.33 8.45
N ASP A 24 -0.61 8.45 9.76
CA ASP A 24 0.61 7.96 10.41
C ASP A 24 0.69 6.44 10.38
N LEU A 25 -0.43 5.75 10.67
CA LEU A 25 -0.50 4.29 10.59
C LEU A 25 -0.27 3.80 9.15
N PHE A 26 -0.86 4.48 8.16
CA PHE A 26 -0.66 4.15 6.76
C PHE A 26 0.80 4.34 6.35
N ASP A 27 1.43 5.45 6.75
CA ASP A 27 2.81 5.74 6.40
C ASP A 27 3.77 4.71 7.03
N ILE A 28 3.54 4.29 8.27
CA ILE A 28 4.29 3.18 8.90
C ILE A 28 4.06 1.86 8.15
N PHE A 29 2.80 1.55 7.82
CA PHE A 29 2.44 0.32 7.09
C PHE A 29 3.17 0.19 5.75
N ILE A 30 3.34 1.30 5.04
CA ILE A 30 4.09 1.35 3.78
C ILE A 30 5.60 1.35 4.02
N ASN A 31 6.12 2.17 4.93
CA ASN A 31 7.56 2.26 5.22
C ASN A 31 8.15 0.93 5.68
N GLU A 32 7.47 0.26 6.60
CA GLU A 32 7.88 -1.04 7.16
C GLU A 32 7.59 -2.21 6.20
N LYS A 33 7.03 -1.94 5.01
CA LYS A 33 6.64 -2.95 4.01
C LYS A 33 5.75 -4.05 4.59
N VAL A 34 4.91 -3.72 5.58
CA VAL A 34 3.97 -4.67 6.20
C VAL A 34 2.99 -5.20 5.15
N TYR A 35 2.60 -4.37 4.19
CA TYR A 35 1.79 -4.78 3.04
C TYR A 35 2.41 -5.95 2.24
N LEU A 36 3.74 -5.99 2.12
CA LEU A 36 4.44 -7.02 1.38
C LEU A 36 4.46 -8.33 2.18
N SER A 37 4.77 -8.26 3.47
CA SER A 37 4.72 -9.43 4.36
C SER A 37 3.31 -10.05 4.41
N TYR A 38 2.28 -9.20 4.41
CA TYR A 38 0.89 -9.64 4.30
C TYR A 38 0.61 -10.27 2.94
N ALA A 39 1.04 -9.63 1.84
CA ALA A 39 0.86 -10.14 0.50
C ALA A 39 1.50 -11.52 0.30
N GLU A 40 2.73 -11.71 0.76
CA GLU A 40 3.45 -12.99 0.66
C GLU A 40 2.76 -14.12 1.44
N LYS A 41 2.12 -13.79 2.56
CA LYS A 41 1.44 -14.78 3.41
C LYS A 41 0.03 -15.13 2.95
N PHE A 42 -0.69 -14.18 2.35
CA PHE A 42 -2.12 -14.31 2.10
C PHE A 42 -2.54 -14.16 0.63
N LEU A 43 -1.72 -13.55 -0.23
CA LEU A 43 -2.01 -13.38 -1.65
C LEU A 43 -1.31 -14.46 -2.48
N SER A 44 -1.91 -14.77 -3.63
CA SER A 44 -1.25 -15.61 -4.62
C SER A 44 -0.08 -14.83 -5.25
N PRO A 45 1.05 -15.48 -5.62
CA PRO A 45 2.19 -14.83 -6.27
C PRO A 45 1.81 -14.05 -7.53
N LYS A 46 0.76 -14.50 -8.24
CA LYS A 46 0.21 -13.82 -9.43
C LYS A 46 -0.43 -12.46 -9.14
N GLN A 47 -0.74 -12.16 -7.88
CA GLN A 47 -1.32 -10.90 -7.43
C GLN A 47 -0.26 -9.97 -6.82
N ILE A 48 0.92 -10.48 -6.50
CA ILE A 48 2.04 -9.71 -5.95
C ILE A 48 2.79 -9.11 -7.13
N ASP A 49 2.36 -7.93 -7.57
CA ASP A 49 3.02 -7.18 -8.62
C ASP A 49 4.07 -6.21 -8.05
N ASN A 50 4.81 -5.54 -8.92
CA ASN A 50 5.87 -4.63 -8.52
C ASN A 50 5.30 -3.30 -8.00
N VAL A 51 5.30 -3.15 -6.67
CA VAL A 51 4.79 -1.96 -6.00
C VAL A 51 5.71 -0.75 -6.23
N VAL A 52 5.15 0.33 -6.78
CA VAL A 52 5.84 1.60 -6.96
C VAL A 52 5.32 2.60 -5.93
N LEU A 53 6.10 2.82 -4.87
CA LEU A 53 5.69 3.67 -3.74
C LEU A 53 5.32 5.10 -4.17
N SER A 54 6.01 5.66 -5.17
CA SER A 54 5.73 7.00 -5.69
C SER A 54 4.41 7.13 -6.45
N GLN A 55 3.76 6.02 -6.77
CA GLN A 55 2.45 5.97 -7.43
C GLN A 55 1.31 5.77 -6.42
N ILE A 56 1.62 5.57 -5.14
CA ILE A 56 0.60 5.42 -4.09
C ILE A 56 0.06 6.81 -3.75
N PRO A 57 -1.24 7.09 -4.00
CA PRO A 57 -1.84 8.36 -3.66
C PRO A 57 -1.80 8.59 -2.14
N GLY A 58 -1.51 9.81 -1.71
CA GLY A 58 -1.42 10.15 -0.29
C GLY A 58 -0.16 9.65 0.42
N TYR A 59 0.67 8.80 -0.20
CA TYR A 59 1.99 8.46 0.34
C TYR A 59 3.05 9.41 -0.21
N ALA A 60 3.68 10.19 0.66
CA ALA A 60 4.94 10.85 0.36
C ALA A 60 5.98 10.16 1.23
N SER A 61 7.03 9.60 0.62
CA SER A 61 8.16 9.09 1.38
C SER A 61 8.59 10.18 2.36
N PRO A 62 8.72 9.90 3.67
CA PRO A 62 9.24 10.89 4.59
C PRO A 62 10.60 11.30 4.05
N THR A 63 10.72 12.56 3.66
CA THR A 63 12.00 13.14 3.30
C THR A 63 12.87 13.00 4.54
N GLN A 64 13.90 12.14 4.46
CA GLN A 64 14.92 12.04 5.51
C GLN A 64 15.52 13.40 5.82
#